data_AF-A0A640SZA6-F1
#
_entry.id   AF-A0A640SZA6-F1
#
_cell.length_a   1.000
_cell.length_b   1.000
_cell.length_c   1.000
_cell.angle_alpha   90.00
_cell.angle_beta   90.00
_cell.angle_gamma   90.00
#
_symmetry.space_group_name_H-M   'P 1'
#
loop_
_entity.id
_entity.type
_entity.pdbx_description
1 polymer ?
#
loop_
_entity_poly.entity_id
_entity_poly.type
_entity_poly.pdbx_seq_one_letter_code
_entity_poly.pdbx_strand_id
1 'polypeptide(L)' 'MAYGSLFLANPGLPRRLASGGPFNAADKATFYGGDHRGYTDYPALPALPA' A
#
# COMPACT_ATOMS: atom_id res chain seq x y z
N MET A 1 0.26 13.15 12.37
CA MET A 1 -0.71 12.22 11.75
C MET A 1 0.00 10.91 11.45
N ALA A 2 -0.63 9.76 11.70
CA ALA A 2 -0.06 8.45 11.44
C ALA A 2 -1.03 7.61 10.59
N TYR A 3 -0.49 6.83 9.64
CA TYR A 3 -1.26 5.98 8.72
C TYR A 3 -0.83 4.52 8.88
N GLY A 4 -1.69 3.67 9.45
CA GLY A 4 -1.41 2.25 9.65
C GLY A 4 -1.76 1.40 8.43
N SER A 5 -3.03 0.99 8.32
CA SER A 5 -3.51 0.12 7.25
C SER A 5 -3.28 0.66 5.84
N LEU A 6 -3.34 1.99 5.69
CA LEU A 6 -3.10 2.63 4.40
C LEU A 6 -1.63 2.48 3.98
N PHE A 7 -0.68 2.56 4.92
CA PHE A 7 0.75 2.43 4.63
C PHE A 7 1.14 0.97 4.35
N LEU A 8 0.50 0.02 5.05
CA LEU A 8 0.64 -1.41 4.77
C LEU A 8 0.23 -1.76 3.33
N ALA A 9 -0.93 -1.27 2.89
CA ALA A 9 -1.48 -1.63 1.59
C ALA A 9 -0.88 -0.85 0.41
N ASN A 10 -0.18 0.26 0.66
CA ASN A 10 0.25 1.19 -0.38
C ASN A 10 1.75 1.42 -0.32
N PRO A 11 2.56 0.57 -0.96
CA PRO A 11 3.97 0.88 -1.18
C PRO A 11 4.10 2.23 -1.89
N GLY A 12 4.89 3.15 -1.29
CA GLY A 12 5.04 4.52 -1.77
C GLY A 12 3.90 5.47 -1.41
N LEU A 13 3.15 5.20 -0.33
CA LEU A 13 2.01 6.02 0.10
C LEU A 13 2.25 7.54 0.11
N PRO A 14 3.42 8.08 0.55
CA PRO A 14 3.64 9.52 0.49
C PRO A 14 3.46 10.12 -0.90
N ARG A 15 3.91 9.41 -1.94
CA ARG A 15 3.76 9.85 -3.34
C ARG A 15 2.30 9.80 -3.79
N ARG A 16 1.57 8.74 -3.43
CA ARG A 16 0.14 8.61 -3.72
C ARG A 16 -0.66 9.73 -3.05
N LEU A 17 -0.33 10.08 -1.81
CA LEU A 17 -0.97 11.19 -1.10
C LEU A 17 -0.72 12.52 -1.81
N ALA A 18 0.52 12.76 -2.27
CA ALA A 18 0.86 13.97 -3.03
C ALA A 18 0.14 14.06 -4.40
N SER A 19 -0.12 12.91 -5.06
CA SER A 19 -0.83 12.86 -6.35
C SER A 19 -2.35 12.68 -6.24
N GLY A 20 -2.90 12.57 -5.03
CA GLY A 20 -4.33 12.31 -4.82
C GLY A 20 -4.76 10.88 -5.17
N GLY A 21 -3.83 9.94 -5.29
CA GLY A 21 -4.07 8.53 -5.60
C GLY A 21 -3.37 8.06 -6.88
N PRO A 22 -3.69 6.85 -7.38
CA PRO A 22 -4.66 5.89 -6.84
C PRO A 22 -4.19 5.23 -5.53
N PHE A 23 -5.11 4.65 -4.74
CA PHE A 23 -4.81 3.92 -3.51
C PHE A 23 -5.30 2.46 -3.59
N ASN A 24 -4.49 1.55 -3.08
CA ASN A 24 -4.85 0.17 -2.86
C ASN A 24 -5.71 0.07 -1.58
N ALA A 25 -6.78 -0.72 -1.64
CA ALA A 25 -7.56 -1.08 -0.46
C ALA A 25 -6.79 -2.12 0.36
N ALA A 26 -6.76 -1.92 1.68
CA ALA A 26 -6.14 -2.86 2.59
C ALA A 26 -7.08 -4.04 2.84
N ASP A 27 -6.58 -5.27 2.67
CA ASP A 27 -7.33 -6.48 3.01
C ASP A 27 -7.13 -6.82 4.49
N LYS A 28 -8.16 -6.59 5.30
CA LYS A 28 -8.11 -6.83 6.75
C LYS A 28 -8.00 -8.30 7.11
N ALA A 29 -8.43 -9.20 6.22
CA ALA A 29 -8.35 -10.65 6.46
C ALA A 29 -6.89 -11.15 6.51
N THR A 30 -5.96 -10.39 5.94
CA THR A 30 -4.54 -10.74 5.87
C THR A 30 -3.65 -9.92 6.82
N PHE A 31 -4.24 -9.11 7.72
CA PHE A 31 -3.45 -8.22 8.58
C PHE A 31 -2.61 -8.95 9.62
N TYR A 32 -3.08 -10.10 10.09
CA TYR A 32 -2.49 -10.81 11.22
C TYR A 32 -2.40 -12.31 10.92
N GLY A 33 -1.19 -12.86 11.00
CA GLY A 33 -0.93 -14.24 10.54
C GLY A 33 -1.01 -14.36 9.01
N GLY A 34 -0.91 -15.59 8.50
CA GLY A 34 -0.88 -15.86 7.05
C GLY A 34 0.54 -15.98 6.49
N ASP A 35 0.64 -15.90 5.15
CA ASP A 35 1.89 -15.96 4.40
C ASP A 35 2.30 -14.55 3.89
N HIS A 36 2.90 -14.45 2.71
CA HIS A 36 3.33 -13.18 2.12
C HIS A 36 2.18 -12.30 1.61
N ARG A 37 0.97 -12.88 1.51
CA ARG A 37 -0.21 -12.22 0.91
C ARG A 37 -0.76 -11.11 1.80
N GLY A 38 -1.03 -9.97 1.20
CA GLY A 38 -1.44 -8.75 1.88
C GLY A 38 -0.39 -8.21 2.85
N TYR A 39 0.88 -8.55 2.63
CA TYR A 39 2.02 -8.03 3.39
C TYR A 39 3.11 -7.48 2.46
N THR A 40 3.65 -8.30 1.55
CA THR A 40 4.70 -7.87 0.61
C THR A 40 4.27 -7.79 -0.85
N ASP A 41 3.06 -8.27 -1.18
CA ASP A 41 2.56 -8.44 -2.53
C ASP A 41 1.62 -7.33 -3.02
N TYR A 42 1.41 -6.28 -2.22
CA TYR A 42 0.66 -5.12 -2.68
C TYR A 42 1.34 -4.45 -3.87
N PRO A 43 0.59 -4.11 -4.93
CA PRO A 43 1.17 -3.49 -6.12
C PRO A 43 1.73 -2.11 -5.78
N ALA A 44 3.01 -1.91 -6.10
CA ALA A 44 3.67 -0.63 -6.00
C ALA A 44 3.14 0.34 -7.07
N LEU A 45 3.33 1.65 -6.85
CA LEU A 45 3.17 2.59 -7.95
C LEU A 45 4.17 2.23 -9.06
N PRO A 46 3.75 2.19 -10.34
CA PRO A 46 4.69 2.03 -11.45
C PRO A 46 5.75 3.13 -11.36
N ALA A 47 7.01 2.77 -11.58
CA ALA A 47 8.06 3.76 -11.76
C ALA A 47 7.70 4.61 -12.99
N LEU A 48 7.50 5.92 -12.79
CA LEU A 48 7.43 6.85 -13.92
C LEU A 48 8.76 6.79 -14.68
N PRO A 49 8.76 6.81 -16.03
CA PRO A 49 9.98 6.86 -16.81
C PRO A 49 10.81 8.09 -16.39
N ALA A 50 12.14 7.90 -16.39
CA ALA A 50 13.12 8.91 -15.99
C ALA A 50 13.02 10.19 -16.84
#